data_AF-G0VDX1-F1
#
_entry.id   AF-G0VDX1-F1
#
_cell.length_a   1.000
_cell.length_b   1.000
_cell.length_c   1.000
_cell.angle_alpha   90.00
_cell.angle_beta   90.00
_cell.angle_gamma   90.00
#
_symmetry.space_group_name_H-M   'P 1'
#
loop_
_entity.id
_entity.type
_entity.pdbx_description
1 polymer ?
#
loop_
_entity_poly.entity_id
_entity_poly.type
_entity_poly.pdbx_seq_one_letter_code
_entity_poly.pdbx_strand_id
1 'polypeptide(L)'
;MSEELSYDDLVEHIVLNKPIPNVVQVPDTVLDSKLGSQPRLTQRIKPWEQVEVAGEETPTNDNFGLVNLSTNSDLSKDMDNLSKLYALEADYIATLQKKEPIDNETGDVNNDQDAS
;
A
#
# COMPACT_ATOMS: atom_id res chain seq x y z
N MET A 1 8.02 -36.80 22.14
CA MET A 1 6.65 -37.31 22.29
C MET A 1 6.08 -36.60 23.50
N SER A 2 5.02 -35.81 23.33
CA SER A 2 4.37 -35.15 24.47
C SER A 2 3.50 -36.19 25.15
N GLU A 3 3.81 -36.51 26.40
CA GLU A 3 3.02 -37.42 27.22
C GLU A 3 1.76 -36.66 27.67
N GLU A 4 0.58 -37.22 27.40
CA GLU A 4 -0.70 -36.62 27.77
C GLU A 4 -0.96 -36.86 29.27
N LEU A 5 -1.12 -35.80 30.06
CA LEU A 5 -1.40 -35.89 31.50
C LEU A 5 -2.89 -36.14 31.75
N SER A 6 -3.19 -37.09 32.64
CA SER A 6 -4.56 -37.31 33.11
C SER A 6 -4.95 -36.25 34.16
N TYR A 7 -6.26 -36.14 34.43
CA TYR A 7 -6.76 -35.19 35.44
C TYR A 7 -6.16 -35.45 36.83
N ASP A 8 -6.06 -36.71 37.23
CA ASP A 8 -5.52 -37.08 38.54
C ASP A 8 -4.03 -36.72 38.65
N ASP A 9 -3.27 -36.92 37.57
CA ASP A 9 -1.87 -36.50 37.51
C ASP A 9 -1.74 -34.98 37.63
N LEU A 10 -2.60 -34.21 36.95
CA LEU A 10 -2.61 -32.75 37.05
C LEU A 10 -2.91 -32.27 38.47
N VAL A 11 -3.88 -32.90 39.15
CA VAL A 11 -4.21 -32.58 40.55
C VAL A 11 -3.01 -32.86 41.44
N GLU A 12 -2.32 -33.98 41.25
CA GLU A 12 -1.10 -34.29 41.98
C GLU A 12 -0.01 -33.24 41.75
N HIS A 13 0.21 -32.83 40.50
CA HIS A 13 1.17 -31.80 40.16
C HIS A 13 0.88 -30.47 40.87
N ILE A 14 -0.39 -30.09 40.98
CA ILE A 14 -0.83 -28.87 41.66
C ILE A 14 -0.66 -29.00 43.18
N VAL A 15 -1.16 -30.07 43.79
CA VAL A 15 -1.16 -30.23 45.25
C VAL A 15 0.26 -30.39 45.80
N LEU A 16 1.11 -31.14 45.10
CA LEU A 16 2.48 -31.41 45.53
C LEU A 16 3.49 -30.36 45.01
N ASN A 17 3.04 -29.33 44.30
CA ASN A 17 3.88 -28.32 43.65
C ASN A 17 5.00 -28.94 42.79
N LYS A 18 4.69 -30.02 42.06
CA LYS A 18 5.64 -30.66 41.15
C LYS A 18 5.73 -29.85 39.86
N PRO A 19 6.93 -29.71 39.25
CA PRO A 19 7.06 -29.03 37.98
C PRO A 19 6.24 -29.75 36.90
N ILE A 20 5.55 -28.98 36.06
CA ILE A 20 4.76 -29.52 34.96
C ILE A 20 5.72 -29.98 33.85
N PRO A 21 5.61 -31.22 33.37
CA PRO A 21 6.40 -31.72 32.24
C PRO A 21 6.28 -30.80 31.02
N ASN A 22 7.39 -30.62 30.31
CA ASN A 22 7.48 -29.82 29.07
C ASN A 22 7.14 -28.32 29.22
N VAL A 23 7.00 -27.80 30.44
CA VAL A 23 6.86 -26.36 30.68
C VAL A 23 8.21 -25.78 31.07
N VAL A 24 8.71 -24.86 30.23
CA VAL A 24 9.90 -24.07 30.55
C VAL A 24 9.52 -23.05 31.61
N GLN A 25 10.09 -23.16 32.81
CA GLN A 25 9.93 -22.14 33.83
C GLN A 25 10.69 -20.89 33.41
N VAL A 26 9.96 -19.86 33.02
CA VAL A 26 10.52 -18.54 32.75
C VAL A 26 10.55 -17.78 34.08
N PRO A 27 11.73 -17.34 34.56
CA PRO A 27 11.83 -16.52 35.75
C PRO A 27 11.02 -15.23 35.59
N ASP A 28 10.32 -14.83 36.65
CA ASP A 28 9.66 -13.52 36.70
C ASP A 28 10.72 -12.44 36.96
N THR A 29 11.54 -12.18 35.93
CA THR A 29 12.63 -11.22 35.97
C THR A 29 12.35 -10.09 35.01
N VAL A 30 12.23 -8.88 35.55
CA VAL A 30 12.29 -7.66 34.76
C VAL A 30 13.75 -7.47 34.34
N LEU A 31 14.03 -7.64 33.04
CA LEU A 31 15.36 -7.36 32.49
C LEU A 31 15.67 -5.86 32.68
N ASP A 32 16.84 -5.55 33.23
CA ASP A 32 17.31 -4.16 33.37
C ASP A 32 17.42 -3.54 31.97
N SER A 33 16.84 -2.35 31.79
CA SER A 33 16.88 -1.58 30.55
C SER A 33 18.32 -1.33 30.05
N LYS A 34 19.31 -1.41 30.95
CA LYS A 34 20.74 -1.30 30.61
C LYS A 34 21.30 -2.52 29.85
N LEU A 35 20.64 -3.68 29.95
CA LEU A 35 21.00 -4.90 29.22
C LEU A 35 20.42 -4.94 27.80
N GLY A 36 19.49 -4.02 27.48
CA GLY A 36 18.94 -3.88 26.15
C GLY A 36 20.01 -3.39 25.15
N SER A 37 20.17 -4.09 24.03
CA SER A 37 21.03 -3.61 22.95
C SER A 37 20.41 -2.38 22.29
N GLN A 38 21.20 -1.31 22.13
CA GLN A 38 20.78 -0.16 21.34
C GLN A 38 20.64 -0.57 19.85
N PRO A 39 19.61 -0.10 19.14
CA PRO A 39 19.48 -0.34 17.71
C PRO A 39 20.65 0.32 16.97
N ARG A 40 21.54 -0.49 16.39
CA ARG A 40 22.73 -0.04 15.64
C ARG A 40 22.54 -0.02 14.12
N LEU A 41 21.36 -0.38 13.63
CA LEU A 41 21.11 -0.49 12.20
C LEU A 41 20.82 0.88 11.61
N THR A 42 21.53 1.21 10.53
CA THR A 42 21.24 2.37 9.69
C THR A 42 19.89 2.18 8.99
N GLN A 43 19.08 3.23 8.93
CA GLN A 43 17.83 3.19 8.18
C GLN A 43 18.11 2.88 6.71
N ARG A 44 17.38 1.91 6.16
CA ARG A 44 17.51 1.57 4.74
C ARG A 44 16.97 2.73 3.90
N ILE A 45 17.77 3.19 2.94
CA ILE A 45 17.32 4.19 1.96
C ILE A 45 16.17 3.57 1.14
N LYS A 46 15.13 4.35 0.89
CA LYS A 46 14.02 3.89 0.06
C LYS A 46 14.51 3.74 -1.39
N PRO A 47 14.07 2.69 -2.11
CA PRO A 47 14.58 2.42 -3.46
C PRO A 47 14.29 3.54 -4.47
N TRP A 48 13.25 4.36 -4.23
CA TRP A 48 12.92 5.53 -5.06
C TRP A 48 13.70 6.81 -4.70
N GLU A 49 14.48 6.81 -3.63
CA GLU A 49 15.34 7.93 -3.21
C GLU A 49 16.80 7.73 -3.65
N GLN A 50 17.13 6.58 -4.28
CA GLN A 50 18.44 6.34 -4.87
C GLN A 50 18.59 7.17 -6.14
N VAL A 51 19.01 8.42 -5.98
CA VAL A 51 19.67 9.16 -7.07
C VAL A 51 21.05 8.51 -7.24
N GLU A 52 21.37 8.02 -8.43
CA GLU A 52 22.69 7.46 -8.75
C GLU A 52 23.76 8.55 -8.64
N VAL A 53 24.29 8.77 -7.43
CA VAL A 53 25.49 9.58 -7.24
C VAL A 53 26.66 8.62 -7.12
N ALA A 54 27.34 8.41 -8.25
CA ALA A 54 28.67 7.81 -8.24
C ALA A 54 29.63 8.76 -7.50
N GLY A 55 30.12 8.33 -6.33
CA GLY A 55 31.30 8.91 -5.68
C GLY A 55 31.04 9.71 -4.40
N GLU A 56 31.70 9.25 -3.35
CA GLU A 56 32.16 9.98 -2.15
C GLU A 56 31.15 10.54 -1.12
N GLU A 57 31.10 9.79 0.00
CA GLU A 57 31.08 10.19 1.41
C GLU A 57 30.13 11.26 1.99
N THR A 58 29.17 10.73 2.77
CA THR A 58 28.45 11.28 3.95
C THR A 58 27.61 12.55 3.78
N PRO A 59 26.38 12.53 4.34
CA PRO A 59 25.83 13.75 4.92
C PRO A 59 25.42 13.51 6.38
N THR A 60 26.16 14.14 7.28
CA THR A 60 25.59 14.61 8.54
C THR A 60 24.64 15.79 8.26
N ASN A 61 23.53 15.77 8.97
CA ASN A 61 22.80 16.94 9.48
C ASN A 61 21.85 17.70 8.53
N ASP A 62 20.57 17.54 8.83
CA ASP A 62 19.45 18.48 8.75
C ASP A 62 19.62 19.68 7.81
N ASN A 63 19.23 19.48 6.55
CA ASN A 63 18.67 20.55 5.76
C ASN A 63 17.65 19.92 4.81
N PHE A 64 16.37 20.27 4.97
CA PHE A 64 15.32 19.96 3.99
C PHE A 64 15.63 20.78 2.72
N GLY A 65 16.61 20.30 1.97
CA GLY A 65 17.10 20.87 0.73
C GLY A 65 16.10 20.58 -0.35
N LEU A 66 15.32 21.61 -0.66
CA LEU A 66 14.62 21.83 -1.92
C LEU A 66 15.36 21.10 -3.07
N VAL A 67 14.76 20.03 -3.58
CA VAL A 67 15.24 19.36 -4.79
C VAL A 67 15.28 20.40 -5.89
N ASN A 68 16.49 20.73 -6.35
CA ASN A 68 16.72 21.65 -7.44
C ASN A 68 16.23 20.96 -8.73
N LEU A 69 14.97 21.23 -9.07
CA LEU A 69 14.23 20.67 -10.21
C LEU A 69 14.88 21.11 -11.53
N SER A 70 15.95 20.42 -11.92
CA SER A 70 16.61 20.58 -13.22
C SER A 70 15.91 19.76 -14.31
N THR A 71 14.58 19.90 -14.46
CA THR A 71 13.79 19.08 -15.41
C THR A 71 12.80 19.89 -16.27
N ASN A 72 13.16 21.12 -16.67
CA ASN A 72 12.35 21.88 -17.64
C ASN A 72 12.12 21.10 -18.96
N SER A 73 13.02 20.20 -19.34
CA SER A 73 12.87 19.35 -20.53
C SER A 73 11.97 18.12 -20.31
N ASP A 74 11.89 17.57 -19.11
CA ASP A 74 11.10 16.35 -18.87
C ASP A 74 9.65 16.69 -18.57
N LEU A 75 9.39 17.82 -17.90
CA LEU A 75 8.02 18.32 -17.71
C LEU A 75 7.32 18.65 -19.04
N SER A 76 8.05 19.15 -20.04
CA SER A 76 7.49 19.40 -21.38
C SER A 76 7.01 18.10 -22.03
N LYS A 77 7.81 17.03 -21.94
CA LYS A 77 7.46 15.71 -22.50
C LYS A 77 6.24 15.13 -21.79
N ASP A 78 6.14 15.31 -20.47
CA ASP A 78 5.00 14.84 -19.69
C ASP A 78 3.71 15.57 -20.09
N MET A 79 3.78 16.89 -20.33
CA MET A 79 2.64 17.67 -20.82
C MET A 79 2.23 17.27 -22.25
N ASP A 80 3.20 17.02 -23.13
CA ASP A 80 2.93 16.52 -24.49
C ASP A 80 2.30 15.12 -24.47
N ASN A 81 2.75 14.26 -23.55
CA ASN A 81 2.20 12.91 -23.38
C ASN A 81 0.78 12.93 -22.83
N LEU A 82 0.50 13.81 -21.86
CA LEU A 82 -0.85 14.01 -21.34
C LEU A 82 -1.78 14.54 -22.43
N SER A 83 -1.32 15.49 -23.25
CA SER A 83 -2.08 16.00 -24.39
C SER A 83 -2.41 14.90 -25.41
N LYS A 84 -1.43 14.03 -25.74
CA LYS A 84 -1.66 12.86 -26.60
C LYS A 84 -2.69 11.90 -26.02
N LEU A 85 -2.70 11.68 -24.70
CA LEU A 85 -3.67 10.81 -24.04
C LEU A 85 -5.10 11.33 -24.19
N TYR A 86 -5.31 12.64 -23.97
CA TYR A 86 -6.63 13.25 -24.12
C TYR A 86 -7.12 13.28 -25.58
N ALA A 87 -6.22 13.50 -26.54
CA ALA A 87 -6.58 13.43 -27.97
C ALA A 87 -7.09 12.03 -28.35
N LEU A 88 -6.43 10.98 -27.86
CA LEU A 88 -6.83 9.59 -28.11
C LEU A 88 -8.18 9.26 -27.47
N GLU A 89 -8.44 9.76 -26.26
CA GLU A 89 -9.72 9.60 -25.58
C GLU A 89 -10.88 10.27 -26.35
N ALA A 90 -10.65 11.48 -26.87
CA ALA A 90 -11.65 12.20 -27.66
C ALA A 90 -12.03 11.44 -28.95
N ASP A 91 -11.05 10.93 -29.67
CA ASP A 91 -11.27 10.12 -30.88
C ASP A 91 -12.05 8.84 -30.56
N TYR A 92 -11.68 8.16 -29.47
CA TYR A 92 -12.40 6.96 -29.02
C TYR A 92 -13.88 7.26 -28.70
N ILE A 93 -14.16 8.34 -27.96
CA ILE A 93 -15.53 8.76 -27.63
C ILE A 93 -16.33 9.08 -28.90
N ALA A 94 -15.73 9.77 -29.87
CA ALA A 94 -16.39 10.09 -31.14
C ALA A 94 -16.78 8.83 -31.92
N THR A 95 -15.94 7.77 -31.89
CA THR A 95 -16.29 6.49 -32.53
C THR A 95 -17.46 5.79 -31.86
N LEU A 96 -17.60 5.90 -30.53
CA LEU A 96 -18.75 5.34 -29.81
C LEU A 96 -20.04 6.08 -30.16
N GLN A 97 -20.00 7.42 -30.21
CA GLN A 97 -21.16 8.24 -30.57
C GLN A 97 -21.62 8.03 -32.01
N LYS A 98 -20.69 7.84 -32.94
CA LYS A 98 -21.02 7.58 -34.36
C LYS A 98 -21.64 6.21 -34.60
N LYS A 99 -21.44 5.25 -33.69
CA LYS A 99 -21.92 3.87 -33.84
C LYS A 99 -23.39 3.68 -33.44
N GLU A 100 -24.03 4.70 -32.89
CA GLU A 100 -25.45 4.67 -32.53
C GLU A 100 -26.29 5.54 -33.50
N PRO A 101 -26.74 4.98 -34.62
CA PRO A 101 -28.07 5.30 -35.13
C PRO A 101 -28.90 4.02 -35.10
N ILE A 102 -29.73 3.88 -34.06
CA ILE A 102 -30.88 2.96 -34.14
C ILE A 102 -31.98 3.75 -34.85
N ASP A 103 -32.13 3.43 -36.13
CA ASP A 103 -33.27 3.80 -36.95
C ASP A 103 -34.53 3.18 -36.33
N ASN A 104 -35.42 4.02 -35.78
CA ASN A 104 -36.81 3.62 -35.51
C ASN A 104 -37.72 4.61 -36.24
N GLU A 105 -38.08 4.25 -37.47
CA GLU A 105 -39.19 4.83 -38.21
C GLU A 105 -40.52 4.68 -37.47
N THR A 106 -41.43 5.60 -37.80
CA THR A 106 -42.90 5.46 -37.79
C THR A 106 -43.63 6.00 -36.56
N GLY A 107 -44.23 7.18 -36.75
CA GLY A 107 -45.25 7.72 -35.85
C GLY A 107 -45.75 9.11 -36.25
N ASP A 108 -45.91 9.37 -37.54
CA ASP A 108 -46.61 10.54 -38.05
C ASP A 108 -48.12 10.26 -38.01
N VAL A 109 -48.87 10.80 -37.03
CA VAL A 109 -50.26 11.22 -37.22
C VAL A 109 -50.59 12.41 -36.32
N ASN A 110 -50.90 13.50 -37.01
CA ASN A 110 -51.40 14.81 -36.62
C ASN A 110 -52.46 14.88 -35.50
N ASN A 111 -52.28 15.95 -34.71
CA ASN A 111 -53.29 16.87 -34.16
C ASN A 111 -54.65 16.88 -34.89
N ASP A 112 -55.76 16.69 -34.16
CA ASP A 112 -56.96 17.56 -34.24
C ASP A 112 -58.09 17.16 -33.25
N GLN A 113 -58.49 18.18 -32.48
CA GLN A 113 -59.86 18.56 -32.07
C GLN A 113 -60.74 17.74 -31.09
N ASP A 114 -61.41 18.54 -30.26
CA ASP A 114 -62.71 18.39 -29.59
C ASP A 114 -62.86 17.38 -28.43
N ALA A 115 -63.15 17.88 -27.23
CA ALA A 115 -64.52 18.27 -26.87
C ALA A 115 -64.60 18.78 -25.41
N SER A 116 -65.30 19.91 -25.28
CA SER A 116 -66.14 20.42 -24.17
C SER A 116 -66.17 19.70 -22.83
#